data_AF-A0A182YTC2-F1
#
_entry.id   AF-A0A182YTC2-F1
#
_cell.length_a   1.000
_cell.length_b   1.000
_cell.length_c   1.000
_cell.angle_alpha   90.00
_cell.angle_beta   90.00
_cell.angle_gamma   90.00
#
_symmetry.space_group_name_H-M   'P 1'
#
loop_
_entity.id
_entity.type
_entity.pdbx_description
1 polymer ?
#
loop_
_entity_poly.entity_id
_entity_poly.type
_entity_poly.pdbx_seq_one_letter_code
_entity_poly.pdbx_strand_id
1 'polypeptide(L)' 'MRFHMLQNAQMALDFLRYKKIKLVNIRAEDIVDGNPKLTLGLIWTIILHFQ' A
#
# COMPACT_ATOMS: atom_id res chain seq x y z
N MET A 1 16.48 2.73 -8.77
CA MET A 1 17.00 2.61 -7.39
C MET A 1 15.83 2.36 -6.42
N ARG A 2 16.01 1.55 -5.37
CA ARG A 2 14.96 1.19 -4.38
C ARG A 2 14.22 2.40 -3.79
N PHE A 3 14.92 3.53 -3.67
CA PHE A 3 14.33 4.80 -3.25
C PHE A 3 13.11 5.24 -4.08
N HIS A 4 13.18 5.14 -5.42
CA HIS A 4 12.04 5.50 -6.28
C HIS A 4 10.85 4.55 -6.09
N MET A 5 11.11 3.27 -5.87
CA MET A 5 10.05 2.29 -5.60
C MET A 5 9.33 2.62 -4.29
N LEU A 6 10.08 2.99 -3.25
CA LEU A 6 9.52 3.42 -1.96
C LEU A 6 8.66 4.67 -2.10
N GLN A 7 9.13 5.67 -2.85
CA GLN A 7 8.34 6.88 -3.09
C GLN A 7 7.04 6.60 -3.86
N ASN A 8 7.10 5.75 -4.88
CA ASN A 8 5.92 5.36 -5.65
C ASN A 8 4.90 4.60 -4.77
N ALA A 9 5.37 3.64 -3.97
CA ALA A 9 4.51 2.91 -3.04
C ALA A 9 3.92 3.85 -1.98
N GLN A 10 4.73 4.75 -1.42
CA GLN A 10 4.29 5.71 -0.42
C GLN A 10 3.19 6.64 -0.97
N MET A 11 3.34 7.14 -2.20
CA MET A 11 2.33 7.95 -2.87
C MET A 11 0.98 7.21 -2.98
N ALA A 12 0.99 5.92 -3.33
CA ALA A 12 -0.22 5.12 -3.39
C ALA A 12 -0.87 4.94 -2.00
N LEU A 13 -0.08 4.67 -0.96
CA LEU A 13 -0.58 4.53 0.40
C LEU A 13 -1.17 5.85 0.93
N ASP A 14 -0.54 6.99 0.60
CA ASP A 14 -1.03 8.31 1.01
C ASP A 14 -2.32 8.71 0.30
N PHE A 15 -2.49 8.33 -0.96
CA PHE A 15 -3.76 8.49 -1.66
C PHE A 15 -4.90 7.74 -0.96
N LEU A 16 -4.67 6.48 -0.55
CA LEU A 16 -5.66 5.68 0.17
C LEU A 16 -5.99 6.31 1.54
N ARG A 17 -4.99 6.80 2.27
CA ARG A 17 -5.19 7.54 3.53
C ARG A 17 -5.97 8.84 3.33
N TYR A 18 -5.68 9.58 2.26
CA TYR A 18 -6.42 10.79 1.88
C TYR A 18 -7.90 10.48 1.64
N LYS A 19 -8.20 9.34 1.00
CA LYS A 19 -9.57 8.79 0.84
C LYS A 19 -10.18 8.23 2.13
N LYS A 20 -9.53 8.41 3.29
CA LYS A 20 -9.94 7.89 4.61
C LYS A 20 -10.02 6.36 4.70
N ILE A 21 -9.33 5.65 3.80
CA ILE A 21 -9.22 4.19 3.83
C ILE A 21 -8.17 3.80 4.88
N LYS A 22 -8.56 2.91 5.80
CA LYS A 22 -7.68 2.48 6.89
C LYS A 22 -6.70 1.41 6.40
N LEU A 23 -5.42 1.75 6.39
CA LEU A 23 -4.31 0.81 6.11
C LEU A 23 -3.71 0.33 7.44
N VAL A 24 -3.98 -0.90 7.84
CA VAL A 24 -3.48 -1.46 9.11
C VAL A 24 -2.18 -2.22 8.86
N ASN A 25 -1.09 -1.76 9.47
CA ASN A 25 0.22 -2.43 9.44
C ASN A 25 0.80 -2.65 8.03
N ILE A 26 0.50 -1.73 7.09
CA ILE A 26 1.06 -1.72 5.74
C ILE A 26 1.93 -0.48 5.58
N ARG A 27 3.23 -0.68 5.32
CA ARG A 27 4.19 0.37 5.00
C ARG A 27 4.70 0.22 3.57
N ALA A 28 5.33 1.27 3.03
CA ALA A 28 5.89 1.23 1.69
C ALA A 28 7.02 0.19 1.56
N GLU A 29 7.81 -0.02 2.63
CA GLU A 29 8.87 -1.05 2.65
C GLU A 29 8.28 -2.45 2.46
N ASP A 30 7.15 -2.75 3.11
CA ASP A 30 6.50 -4.07 3.02
C ASP A 30 6.07 -4.42 1.59
N ILE A 31 5.68 -3.40 0.81
CA ILE A 31 5.26 -3.57 -0.58
C ILE A 31 6.48 -3.66 -1.52
N VAL A 32 7.48 -2.80 -1.32
CA VAL A 32 8.68 -2.76 -2.16
C VAL A 32 9.56 -3.99 -1.96
N ASP A 33 9.69 -4.47 -0.72
CA ASP A 33 10.47 -5.66 -0.39
C ASP A 33 9.65 -6.95 -0.57
N GLY A 34 8.38 -6.84 -0.98
CA GLY A 34 7.58 -7.95 -1.50
C GLY A 34 6.99 -8.88 -0.43
N ASN A 35 6.58 -8.35 0.73
CA ASN A 35 5.88 -9.13 1.75
C ASN A 35 4.54 -9.67 1.18
N PRO A 36 4.38 -10.99 0.96
CA PRO A 36 3.22 -11.51 0.25
C PRO A 36 1.90 -11.27 0.99
N LYS A 37 1.91 -11.43 2.31
CA LYS A 37 0.72 -11.25 3.16
C LYS A 37 0.23 -9.81 3.13
N LEU A 38 1.14 -8.85 3.27
CA LEU A 38 0.79 -7.43 3.31
C LEU A 38 0.44 -6.89 1.91
N THR A 39 1.08 -7.40 0.87
CA THR A 39 0.70 -7.10 -0.52
C THR A 39 -0.73 -7.56 -0.82
N LEU A 40 -1.09 -8.80 -0.46
CA LEU A 40 -2.46 -9.29 -0.63
C LEU A 40 -3.46 -8.49 0.23
N GLY A 41 -3.09 -8.13 1.46
CA GLY A 41 -3.92 -7.28 2.32
C GLY A 41 -4.16 -5.90 1.73
N LEU A 42 -3.17 -5.30 1.07
CA LEU A 42 -3.31 -4.03 0.37
C LEU A 42 -4.27 -4.15 -0.82
N ILE A 43 -4.08 -5.15 -1.68
CA ILE A 43 -4.96 -5.37 -2.86
C ILE A 43 -6.39 -5.66 -2.42
N TRP A 44 -6.58 -6.48 -1.39
CA TRP A 44 -7.89 -6.73 -0.80
C TRP A 44 -8.55 -5.45 -0.30
N THR A 45 -7.79 -4.59 0.39
CA THR A 45 -8.30 -3.30 0.87
C THR A 45 -8.75 -2.42 -0.29
N ILE A 46 -8.02 -2.41 -1.42
CA ILE A 46 -8.41 -1.67 -2.62
C ILE A 46 -9.70 -2.25 -3.21
N ILE A 47 -9.79 -3.58 -3.38
CA ILE A 47 -11.00 -4.24 -3.89
C ILE A 47 -12.22 -3.88 -3.04
N LEU A 48 -12.11 -4.02 -1.71
CA LEU A 48 -13.20 -3.76 -0.77
C LEU A 48 -13.77 -2.34 -0.82
N HIS A 49 -12.97 -1.33 -1.21
CA HIS A 49 -13.39 0.07 -1.19
C HIS A 49 -13.77 0.62 -2.57
N PHE A 50 -13.42 -0.06 -3.65
CA PHE A 50 -13.61 0.44 -5.02
C PHE A 50 -14.46 -0.48 -5.91
N GLN A 51 -14.83 -1.69 -5.45
CA GLN A 51 -15.81 -2.56 -6.08
C GLN A 51 -17.00 -2.78 -5.14
#